data_AF-A0AAD4C643-F1
#
_entry.id   AF-A0AAD4C643-F1
#
_cell.length_a   1.000
_cell.length_b   1.000
_cell.length_c   1.000
_cell.angle_alpha   90.00
_cell.angle_beta   90.00
_cell.angle_gamma   90.00
#
_symmetry.space_group_name_H-M   'P 1'
#
loop_
_entity.id
_entity.type
_entity.pdbx_description
1 polymer ?
#
loop_
_entity_poly.entity_id
_entity_poly.type
_entity_poly.pdbx_seq_one_letter_code
_entity_poly.pdbx_strand_id
1 'polypeptide(L)'
;MLTVLALNRHRFKKSGEFDRLRRELLTQFQRSERIASLQSRVDDIARQRLASDPNLMNQSQEAIYRELMGEIDRYPILERAVAEAPLLSETSFTETIRSSVQRILDENQQ
;
A
#
# COMPACT_ATOMS: atom_id res chain seq x y z
N MET A 1 30.10 -8.28 -5.66
CA MET A 1 29.21 -7.32 -4.97
C MET A 1 27.74 -7.51 -5.35
N LEU A 2 27.37 -7.56 -6.63
CA LEU A 2 25.97 -7.81 -7.08
C LEU A 2 25.36 -9.12 -6.57
N THR A 3 26.15 -10.20 -6.50
CA THR A 3 25.68 -11.53 -6.07
C THR A 3 25.30 -11.56 -4.58
N VAL A 4 26.00 -10.81 -3.74
CA VAL A 4 25.76 -10.70 -2.29
C VAL A 4 24.46 -9.93 -2.01
N LEU A 5 24.22 -8.84 -2.73
CA LEU A 5 22.97 -8.07 -2.61
C LEU A 5 21.75 -8.88 -3.06
N ALA A 6 21.88 -9.68 -4.13
CA ALA A 6 20.81 -10.55 -4.61
C ALA A 6 20.49 -11.70 -3.64
N LEU A 7 21.52 -12.31 -3.04
CA LEU A 7 21.38 -13.31 -1.98
C LEU A 7 20.69 -12.73 -0.74
N ASN A 8 21.09 -11.53 -0.31
CA ASN A 8 20.50 -10.86 0.84
C ASN A 8 19.02 -10.52 0.62
N ARG A 9 18.64 -10.10 -0.60
CA ARG A 9 17.23 -9.89 -0.97
C ARG A 9 16.41 -11.18 -0.88
N HIS A 10 16.95 -12.30 -1.38
CA HIS A 10 16.24 -13.58 -1.33
C HIS A 10 16.06 -14.10 0.10
N ARG A 11 17.09 -13.95 0.93
CA ARG A 11 17.08 -14.36 2.33
C ARG A 11 16.12 -13.51 3.16
N PHE A 12 16.13 -12.19 2.96
CA PHE A 12 15.16 -11.29 3.59
C PHE A 12 13.72 -11.68 3.24
N LYS A 13 13.43 -11.97 1.97
CA LYS A 13 12.11 -12.44 1.55
C LYS A 13 11.74 -13.78 2.20
N LYS A 14 12.67 -14.75 2.26
CA LYS A 14 12.43 -16.05 2.89
C LYS A 14 12.23 -15.99 4.41
N SER A 15 12.77 -14.97 5.08
CA SER A 15 12.65 -14.81 6.53
C SER A 15 11.24 -14.43 7.02
N GLY A 16 10.35 -14.02 6.11
CA GLY A 16 9.02 -13.52 6.47
C GLY A 16 9.01 -12.06 6.96
N GLU A 17 10.18 -11.43 7.17
CA GLU A 17 10.28 -10.02 7.59
C GLU A 17 9.66 -9.07 6.57
N PHE A 18 9.74 -9.37 5.27
CA PHE A 18 9.07 -8.58 4.24
C PHE A 18 7.54 -8.55 4.45
N ASP A 19 6.93 -9.71 4.71
CA ASP A 19 5.48 -9.80 4.94
C ASP A 19 5.08 -9.15 6.25
N ARG A 20 5.90 -9.28 7.30
CA ARG A 20 5.72 -8.58 8.57
C ARG A 20 5.68 -7.06 8.38
N LEU A 21 6.72 -6.50 7.74
CA LEU A 21 6.81 -5.05 7.49
C LEU A 21 5.66 -4.55 6.61
N ARG A 22 5.25 -5.32 5.59
CA ARG A 22 4.09 -4.99 4.76
C ARG A 22 2.81 -4.86 5.60
N ARG A 23 2.56 -5.82 6.51
CA ARG A 23 1.38 -5.79 7.39
C ARG A 23 1.44 -4.62 8.37
N GLU A 24 2.62 -4.33 8.91
CA GLU A 24 2.84 -3.22 9.81
C GLU A 24 2.58 -1.87 9.12
N LEU A 25 3.14 -1.66 7.92
CA LEU A 25 2.87 -0.48 7.09
C LEU A 25 1.38 -0.32 6.79
N LEU A 26 0.71 -1.40 6.41
CA LEU A 26 -0.73 -1.38 6.16
C LEU A 26 -1.51 -0.97 7.43
N THR A 27 -1.13 -1.51 8.59
CA THR A 27 -1.79 -1.22 9.87
C THR A 27 -1.60 0.24 10.26
N GLN A 28 -0.38 0.78 10.11
CA GLN A 28 -0.11 2.19 10.39
C GLN A 28 -0.88 3.10 9.44
N PHE A 29 -0.90 2.79 8.15
CA PHE A 29 -1.68 3.52 7.16
C PHE A 29 -3.17 3.54 7.51
N GLN A 30 -3.75 2.39 7.85
CA GLN A 30 -5.17 2.25 8.22
C GLN A 30 -5.55 3.01 9.50
N ARG A 31 -4.61 3.23 10.43
CA ARG A 31 -4.83 3.99 11.66
C ARG A 31 -4.64 5.50 11.51
N SER A 32 -4.10 5.94 10.38
CA SER A 32 -3.86 7.35 10.11
C SER A 32 -5.10 8.03 9.53
N GLU A 33 -5.24 9.34 9.73
CA GLU A 33 -6.29 10.17 9.09
C GLU A 33 -6.28 10.11 7.55
N ARG A 34 -5.22 9.54 6.95
CA ARG A 34 -5.08 9.41 5.50
C ARG A 34 -6.05 8.39 4.91
N ILE A 35 -6.47 7.38 5.68
CA ILE A 35 -7.47 6.44 5.18
C ILE A 35 -8.80 7.18 4.93
N ALA A 36 -9.15 8.15 5.79
CA ALA A 36 -10.33 8.97 5.63
C ALA A 36 -10.21 9.87 4.39
N SER A 37 -9.04 10.49 4.16
CA SER A 37 -8.80 11.27 2.94
C SER A 37 -8.86 10.42 1.67
N LEU A 38 -8.33 9.19 1.70
CA LEU A 38 -8.40 8.27 0.57
C LEU A 38 -9.85 7.84 0.29
N GLN A 39 -10.61 7.49 1.34
CA GLN A 39 -12.02 7.14 1.24
C GLN A 39 -12.85 8.29 0.68
N SER A 40 -12.65 9.51 1.16
CA SER A 40 -13.31 10.71 0.61
C SER A 40 -13.03 10.87 -0.87
N ARG A 41 -11.79 10.63 -1.31
CA ARG A 41 -11.43 10.75 -2.72
C ARG A 41 -12.08 9.67 -3.59
N VAL A 42 -12.16 8.44 -3.08
CA VAL A 42 -12.87 7.33 -3.74
C VAL A 42 -14.35 7.68 -3.89
N ASP A 43 -14.98 8.15 -2.81
CA ASP A 43 -16.39 8.56 -2.80
C ASP A 43 -16.66 9.69 -3.79
N ASP A 44 -15.78 10.70 -3.86
CA ASP A 44 -15.90 11.81 -4.80
C ASP A 44 -15.85 11.32 -6.25
N ILE A 45 -14.91 10.45 -6.59
CA ILE A 45 -14.78 9.87 -7.95
C ILE A 45 -16.04 9.06 -8.28
N ALA A 46 -16.49 8.21 -7.37
CA ALA A 46 -17.68 7.40 -7.58
C ALA A 46 -18.93 8.27 -7.79
N ARG A 47 -19.12 9.30 -6.97
CA ARG A 47 -20.24 10.25 -7.09
C ARG A 47 -20.19 11.01 -8.42
N GLN A 48 -19.02 11.47 -8.82
CA GLN A 48 -18.84 12.14 -10.11
C GLN A 48 -19.16 11.23 -11.28
N ARG A 49 -18.72 9.96 -11.24
CA ARG A 49 -19.03 8.98 -12.28
C ARG A 49 -20.53 8.72 -12.39
N LEU A 50 -21.20 8.48 -11.25
CA LEU A 50 -22.65 8.26 -11.21
C LEU A 50 -23.44 9.48 -11.68
N ALA A 51 -23.01 10.70 -11.33
CA ALA A 51 -23.64 11.92 -11.81
C ALA A 51 -23.43 12.15 -13.31
N SER A 52 -22.29 11.71 -13.86
CA SER A 52 -21.96 11.84 -15.27
C SER A 52 -22.74 10.89 -16.18
N ASP A 53 -23.21 9.75 -15.66
CA ASP A 53 -23.94 8.74 -16.41
C ASP A 53 -25.18 8.25 -15.64
N PRO A 54 -26.34 8.91 -15.83
CA PRO A 54 -27.60 8.51 -15.21
C PRO A 54 -28.07 7.11 -15.60
N ASN A 55 -27.63 6.57 -16.75
CA ASN A 55 -28.01 5.23 -17.19
C ASN A 55 -27.26 4.14 -16.41
N LEU A 56 -26.15 4.49 -15.75
CA LEU A 56 -25.39 3.54 -14.95
C LEU A 56 -26.23 2.94 -13.82
N MET A 57 -27.10 3.75 -13.21
CA MET A 57 -28.00 3.31 -12.15
C MET A 57 -29.06 2.30 -12.61
N ASN A 58 -29.29 2.18 -13.92
CA ASN A 58 -30.22 1.21 -14.48
C ASN A 58 -29.57 -0.15 -14.78
N GLN A 59 -28.26 -0.26 -14.60
CA GLN A 59 -27.52 -1.51 -14.82
C GLN A 59 -27.58 -2.43 -13.59
N SER A 60 -27.10 -3.66 -13.75
CA SER A 60 -26.95 -4.56 -12.61
C SER A 60 -25.89 -4.03 -11.64
N GLN A 61 -26.04 -4.38 -10.36
CA GLN A 61 -25.11 -3.99 -9.30
C GLN A 61 -23.65 -4.39 -9.63
N GLU A 62 -23.46 -5.56 -10.25
CA GLU A 62 -22.14 -6.03 -10.67
C GLU A 62 -21.53 -5.17 -11.78
N ALA A 63 -22.34 -4.71 -12.73
CA ALA A 63 -21.89 -3.83 -13.80
C ALA A 63 -21.53 -2.44 -13.26
N ILE A 64 -22.35 -1.89 -12.35
CA ILE A 64 -22.06 -0.64 -11.64
C ILE A 64 -20.75 -0.76 -10.87
N TYR A 65 -20.57 -1.83 -10.10
CA TYR A 65 -19.35 -2.05 -9.33
C TYR A 65 -18.11 -2.11 -10.22
N ARG A 66 -18.16 -2.87 -11.33
CA ARG A 66 -17.06 -2.95 -12.29
C ARG A 66 -16.72 -1.60 -12.91
N GLU A 67 -17.73 -0.83 -13.28
CA GLU A 67 -17.52 0.50 -13.87
C GLU A 67 -16.87 1.46 -12.87
N LEU A 68 -17.39 1.50 -11.63
CA LEU A 68 -16.84 2.38 -10.59
C LEU A 68 -15.40 2.00 -10.22
N MET A 69 -15.10 0.70 -10.10
CA MET A 69 -13.73 0.24 -9.88
C MET A 69 -12.81 0.62 -11.05
N GLY A 70 -13.27 0.40 -12.29
CA GLY A 70 -12.53 0.80 -13.48
C GLY A 70 -12.29 2.31 -13.58
N GLU A 71 -13.21 3.13 -13.07
CA GLU A 71 -13.02 4.58 -12.99
C GLU A 71 -12.02 4.96 -11.90
N ILE A 72 -12.12 4.37 -10.71
CA ILE A 72 -11.19 4.62 -9.60
C ILE A 72 -9.74 4.31 -10.02
N ASP A 73 -9.53 3.19 -10.72
CA ASP A 73 -8.22 2.74 -11.19
C ASP A 73 -7.57 3.70 -12.20
N ARG A 74 -8.33 4.62 -12.81
CA ARG A 74 -7.78 5.65 -13.71
C ARG A 74 -7.01 6.73 -12.97
N TYR A 75 -7.22 6.85 -11.66
CA TYR A 75 -6.57 7.86 -10.83
C TYR A 75 -5.53 7.21 -9.92
N PRO A 76 -4.29 7.74 -9.86
CA PRO A 76 -3.25 7.20 -8.98
C PRO A 76 -3.45 7.64 -7.52
N ILE A 77 -4.67 7.46 -6.98
CA ILE A 77 -5.05 7.95 -5.65
C ILE A 77 -4.37 7.16 -4.54
N LEU A 78 -4.13 5.86 -4.76
CA LEU A 78 -3.46 5.01 -3.80
C LEU A 78 -1.97 5.35 -3.73
N GLU A 79 -1.31 5.47 -4.88
CA GLU A 79 0.10 5.84 -4.98
C GLU A 79 0.36 7.20 -4.34
N ARG A 80 -0.53 8.18 -4.56
CA ARG A 80 -0.44 9.50 -3.92
C ARG A 80 -0.64 9.41 -2.41
N ALA A 81 -1.69 8.73 -1.96
CA ALA A 81 -1.96 8.58 -0.54
C ALA A 81 -0.81 7.89 0.21
N VAL A 82 -0.16 6.92 -0.42
CA VAL A 82 1.02 6.23 0.12
C VAL A 82 2.28 7.09 0.05
N ALA A 83 2.53 7.79 -1.07
CA ALA A 83 3.72 8.63 -1.26
C ALA A 83 3.75 9.82 -0.29
N GLU A 84 2.60 10.38 0.03
CA GLU A 84 2.46 11.48 0.99
C GLU A 84 2.51 10.99 2.45
N ALA A 85 2.48 9.68 2.69
CA ALA A 85 2.51 9.11 4.02
C ALA A 85 3.95 9.14 4.58
N PRO A 86 4.21 9.78 5.73
CA PRO A 86 5.53 9.83 6.36
C PRO A 86 5.91 8.50 7.01
N LEU A 87 5.30 7.37 6.60
CA LEU A 87 5.50 6.04 7.17
C LEU A 87 6.95 5.58 7.09
N LEU A 88 7.67 6.00 6.04
CA LEU A 88 9.11 5.75 5.88
C LEU A 88 9.99 6.83 6.55
N SER A 89 9.38 7.94 6.98
CA SER A 89 10.04 9.03 7.70
C SER A 89 9.95 8.86 9.21
N GLU A 90 9.09 7.97 9.71
CA GLU A 90 9.05 7.62 11.13
C GLU A 90 10.33 6.87 11.55
N THR A 91 11.07 7.48 12.47
CA THR A 91 12.36 6.98 12.95
C THR A 91 12.23 5.54 13.48
N SER A 92 11.16 5.24 14.20
CA SER A 92 10.85 3.92 14.76
C SER A 92 10.73 2.82 13.70
N PHE A 93 10.08 3.11 12.57
CA PHE A 93 9.92 2.15 11.47
C PHE A 93 11.27 1.88 10.78
N THR A 94 12.06 2.92 10.54
CA THR A 94 13.40 2.77 9.93
C THR A 94 14.39 2.03 10.84
N GLU A 95 14.31 2.24 12.17
CA GLU A 95 15.08 1.49 13.17
C GLU A 95 14.67 0.02 13.19
N THR A 96 13.38 -0.27 13.08
CA THR A 96 12.87 -1.64 12.99
C THR A 96 13.42 -2.35 11.76
N ILE A 97 13.37 -1.71 10.58
CA ILE A 97 13.98 -2.25 9.36
C ILE A 97 15.47 -2.51 9.55
N ARG A 98 16.20 -1.51 10.09
CA ARG A 98 17.64 -1.63 10.33
C ARG A 98 17.97 -2.81 11.23
N SER A 99 17.23 -2.96 12.33
CA SER A 99 17.41 -4.07 13.28
C SER A 99 17.11 -5.43 12.65
N SER A 100 16.01 -5.58 11.89
CA SER A 100 15.68 -6.82 11.18
C SER A 100 16.73 -7.18 10.13
N VAL A 101 17.23 -6.21 9.36
CA VAL A 101 18.30 -6.44 8.38
C VAL A 101 19.60 -6.83 9.09
N GLN A 102 19.97 -6.12 10.16
CA GLN A 102 21.18 -6.41 10.93
C GLN A 102 21.15 -7.83 11.50
N ARG A 103 20.03 -8.22 12.13
CA ARG A 103 19.81 -9.58 12.64
C ARG A 103 20.00 -10.66 11.55
N ILE A 104 19.42 -10.45 10.37
CA ILE A 104 19.56 -11.39 9.23
C ILE A 104 21.01 -11.45 8.72
N LEU A 105 21.79 -10.38 8.87
CA LEU A 105 23.21 -10.37 8.51
C LEU A 105 24.05 -11.06 9.60
N ASP A 106 23.75 -10.84 10.87
CA ASP A 106 24.50 -11.38 12.03
C ASP A 106 24.27 -12.89 12.23
N GLU A 107 23.05 -13.38 12.00
CA GLU A 107 22.71 -14.82 11.95
C GLU A 107 23.47 -15.60 10.85
N ASN A 108 24.39 -14.95 10.12
CA ASN A 108 25.18 -15.53 9.02
C ASN A 108 26.69 -15.42 9.22
N GLN A 109 27.13 -14.77 10.30
CA GLN A 109 28.54 -14.75 10.69
C GLN A 109 28.89 -15.88 11.68
N GLN A 110 27.93 -16.75 12.00
CA GLN A 110 28.10 -17.99 12.77
C GLN A 110 27.84 -19.20 11.87
#